data_AF-A0A660TH82-F1
#
_entry.id   AF-A0A660TH82-F1
#
_cell.length_a   1.000
_cell.length_b   1.000
_cell.length_c   1.000
_cell.angle_alpha   90.00
_cell.angle_beta   90.00
_cell.angle_gamma   90.00
#
_symmetry.space_group_name_H-M   'P 1'
#
loop_
_entity.id
_entity.type
_entity.pdbx_description
1 polymer ?
#
loop_
_entity_poly.entity_id
_entity_poly.type
_entity_poly.pdbx_seq_one_letter_code
_entity_poly.pdbx_strand_id
1 'polypeptide(L)'
;GDIRIAFQIYLPLSTPVLAAISLFYGLAYWNNWWNAIMLVDKSTLYPLQYYLLKLKSELTMLTDLQGSSAVLSTITMPTESLKMATALITIGPIILLYPYLQRYFVKGLMIGSVKG
;
A
#
# COMPACT_ATOMS: atom_id res chain seq x y z
N GLY A 1 -5.54 27.42 29.71
CA GLY A 1 -6.20 27.41 28.38
C GLY A 1 -6.11 26.01 27.83
N ASP A 2 -7.23 25.33 27.73
CA ASP A 2 -7.29 23.87 27.56
C ASP A 2 -6.70 23.39 26.22
N ILE A 3 -6.77 24.23 25.18
CA ILE A 3 -6.11 24.00 23.89
C ILE A 3 -4.60 23.83 24.06
N ARG A 4 -3.95 24.63 24.92
CA ARG A 4 -2.51 24.53 25.15
C ARG A 4 -2.13 23.20 25.81
N ILE A 5 -2.97 22.71 26.72
CA ILE A 5 -2.79 21.42 27.40
C ILE A 5 -2.97 20.26 26.39
N ALA A 6 -3.98 20.34 25.52
CA ALA A 6 -4.22 19.37 24.45
C ALA A 6 -2.98 19.18 23.55
N PHE A 7 -2.41 20.26 23.03
CA PHE A 7 -1.28 20.17 22.09
C PHE A 7 0.07 19.90 22.77
N GLN A 8 0.29 20.37 24.01
CA GLN A 8 1.58 20.21 24.69
C GLN A 8 1.71 18.92 25.50
N ILE A 9 0.60 18.33 25.96
CA ILE A 9 0.64 17.16 26.86
C ILE A 9 0.00 15.95 26.18
N TYR A 10 -1.27 16.06 25.76
CA TYR A 10 -1.99 14.91 25.20
C TYR A 10 -1.43 14.47 23.85
N LEU A 11 -1.17 15.42 22.94
CA LEU A 11 -0.66 15.12 21.59
C LEU A 11 0.67 14.35 21.60
N PRO A 12 1.74 14.77 22.31
CA PRO A 12 2.99 14.00 22.36
C PRO A 12 2.82 12.62 23.00
N LEU A 13 1.96 12.47 24.02
CA LEU A 13 1.66 11.18 24.64
C LEU A 13 1.01 10.21 23.66
N SER A 14 0.11 10.71 22.80
CA SER A 14 -0.60 9.91 21.80
C SER A 14 0.17 9.72 20.49
N THR A 15 1.38 10.29 20.34
CA THR A 15 2.19 10.16 19.11
C THR A 15 2.40 8.71 18.63
N PRO A 16 2.61 7.69 19.48
CA PRO A 16 2.77 6.31 19.01
C PRO A 16 1.47 5.76 18.42
N VAL A 17 0.33 6.09 19.04
CA VAL A 17 -1.00 5.67 18.58
C VAL A 17 -1.36 6.36 17.27
N LEU A 18 -1.11 7.67 17.16
CA LEU A 18 -1.31 8.42 15.92
C LEU A 18 -0.41 7.92 14.78
N ALA A 19 0.83 7.52 15.08
CA ALA A 19 1.71 6.88 14.10
C ALA A 19 1.15 5.54 13.60
N ALA A 20 0.57 4.72 14.48
CA ALA A 20 -0.08 3.47 14.07
C ALA A 20 -1.33 3.72 13.22
N ILE A 21 -2.21 4.63 13.63
CA ILE A 21 -3.44 4.97 12.88
C ILE A 21 -3.07 5.53 11.51
N SER A 22 -2.16 6.50 11.43
CA SER A 22 -1.74 7.09 10.16
C SER A 22 -1.09 6.07 9.23
N LEU A 23 -0.32 5.12 9.74
CA LEU A 23 0.22 4.01 8.95
C LEU A 23 -0.90 3.19 8.31
N PHE A 24 -1.84 2.67 9.10
CA PHE A 24 -2.91 1.83 8.59
C PHE A 24 -3.83 2.59 7.63
N TYR A 25 -4.11 3.86 7.91
CA TYR A 25 -4.90 4.70 7.04
C TYR A 25 -4.18 5.00 5.72
N GLY A 26 -2.90 5.38 5.78
CA GLY A 26 -2.07 5.59 4.59
C GLY A 26 -1.95 4.32 3.74
N LEU A 27 -1.79 3.16 4.38
CA LEU A 27 -1.76 1.87 3.71
C LEU A 27 -3.11 1.53 3.06
N ALA A 28 -4.22 1.81 3.74
CA ALA A 28 -5.55 1.61 3.19
C ALA A 28 -5.79 2.48 1.96
N TYR A 29 -5.39 3.76 2.00
CA TYR A 29 -5.46 4.66 0.85
C TYR A 29 -4.55 4.23 -0.30
N TRP A 30 -3.31 3.81 0.01
CA TRP A 30 -2.38 3.31 -1.01
C TRP A 30 -2.93 2.11 -1.77
N ASN A 31 -3.56 1.18 -1.05
CA ASN A 31 -4.16 -0.01 -1.62
C ASN A 31 -5.59 0.22 -2.15
N ASN A 32 -6.08 1.46 -2.21
CA ASN A 32 -7.46 1.74 -2.58
C ASN A 32 -7.68 1.77 -4.10
N TRP A 33 -7.77 0.59 -4.69
CA TRP A 33 -8.14 0.42 -6.10
C TRP A 33 -9.66 0.44 -6.31
N TRP A 34 -10.46 -0.01 -5.33
CA TRP A 34 -11.91 -0.13 -5.47
C TRP A 34 -12.61 1.22 -5.61
N ASN A 35 -12.24 2.22 -4.80
CA ASN A 35 -12.83 3.55 -4.94
C ASN A 35 -12.52 4.17 -6.30
N ALA A 36 -11.37 3.86 -6.89
CA ALA A 36 -11.06 4.33 -8.23
C ALA A 36 -11.96 3.71 -9.30
N ILE A 37 -12.27 2.42 -9.20
CA ILE A 37 -13.21 1.77 -10.13
C ILE A 37 -14.61 2.36 -9.99
N MET A 38 -15.04 2.66 -8.77
CA MET A 38 -16.43 3.02 -8.49
C MET A 38 -16.73 4.51 -8.63
N LEU A 39 -15.75 5.39 -8.38
CA LEU A 39 -15.97 6.83 -8.21
C LEU A 39 -15.18 7.70 -9.20
N VAL A 40 -14.23 7.13 -9.95
CA VAL A 40 -13.33 7.91 -10.81
C VAL A 40 -13.64 7.66 -12.28
N ASP A 41 -14.19 8.68 -12.94
CA ASP A 41 -14.44 8.65 -14.40
C ASP A 41 -13.30 9.27 -15.22
N LYS A 42 -12.48 10.12 -14.60
CA LYS A 42 -11.37 10.83 -15.27
C LYS A 42 -10.10 10.01 -15.20
N SER A 43 -9.54 9.66 -16.37
CA SER A 43 -8.31 8.87 -16.48
C SER A 43 -7.08 9.48 -15.81
N THR A 44 -7.05 10.81 -15.63
CA THR A 44 -5.96 11.53 -14.94
C THR A 44 -5.95 11.31 -13.43
N LEU A 45 -7.03 10.78 -12.85
CA LEU A 45 -7.18 10.55 -11.41
C LEU A 45 -7.03 9.08 -11.03
N TYR A 46 -6.68 8.21 -11.98
CA TYR A 46 -6.48 6.80 -11.70
C TYR A 46 -5.25 6.58 -10.80
N PRO A 47 -5.41 5.93 -9.63
CA PRO A 47 -4.30 5.61 -8.78
C PRO A 47 -3.46 4.49 -9.40
N LEU A 48 -2.20 4.42 -9.01
CA LEU A 48 -1.26 3.39 -9.44
C LEU A 48 -1.84 1.97 -9.25
N GLN A 49 -2.51 1.73 -8.12
CA GLN A 49 -3.09 0.44 -7.78
C GLN A 49 -4.14 -0.03 -8.80
N TYR A 50 -4.91 0.90 -9.37
CA TYR A 50 -5.88 0.60 -10.42
C TYR A 50 -5.19 0.18 -11.73
N TYR A 51 -4.12 0.88 -12.14
CA TYR A 51 -3.35 0.51 -13.33
C TYR A 51 -2.74 -0.88 -13.22
N LEU A 52 -2.19 -1.22 -12.05
CA LEU A 52 -1.64 -2.55 -11.78
C LEU A 52 -2.73 -3.64 -11.89
N LEU A 53 -3.93 -3.37 -11.38
CA LEU A 53 -5.06 -4.29 -11.48
C LEU A 53 -5.53 -4.47 -12.92
N LYS A 54 -5.66 -3.37 -13.68
CA LYS A 54 -6.05 -3.39 -15.09
C LYS A 54 -5.05 -4.20 -15.91
N LEU A 55 -3.76 -3.93 -15.74
CA LEU A 55 -2.69 -4.62 -16.44
C LEU A 55 -2.65 -6.12 -16.10
N LYS A 56 -2.84 -6.48 -14.82
CA LYS A 56 -3.00 -7.89 -14.43
C LYS A 56 -4.18 -8.55 -15.15
N SER A 57 -5.34 -7.87 -15.24
CA SER A 57 -6.54 -8.40 -15.89
C SER A 57 -6.33 -8.62 -17.39
N GLU A 58 -5.68 -7.68 -18.08
CA GLU A 58 -5.35 -7.79 -19.50
C GLU A 58 -4.43 -8.98 -19.77
N LEU A 59 -3.43 -9.21 -18.91
CA LEU A 59 -2.52 -10.36 -19.05
C LEU A 59 -3.20 -11.70 -18.78
N THR A 60 -4.09 -11.77 -17.78
CA THR A 60 -4.88 -12.99 -17.53
C THR A 60 -5.71 -13.34 -18.76
N MET A 61 -6.40 -12.36 -19.35
CA MET A 61 -7.18 -12.56 -20.58
C MET A 61 -6.31 -13.05 -21.74
N LEU A 62 -5.12 -12.45 -21.94
CA LEU A 62 -4.20 -12.89 -22.99
C LEU A 62 -3.65 -14.31 -22.77
N THR A 63 -3.43 -14.70 -21.52
CA THR A 63 -2.98 -16.05 -21.15
C THR A 63 -4.07 -17.09 -21.43
N ASP A 64 -5.33 -16.77 -21.13
CA ASP A 64 -6.48 -17.64 -21.39
C ASP A 64 -6.73 -17.83 -22.91
N LEU A 65 -6.52 -16.77 -23.70
CA LEU A 65 -6.62 -16.81 -25.16
C LEU A 65 -5.49 -17.63 -25.80
N GLN A 66 -4.27 -17.60 -25.23
CA GLN A 66 -3.14 -18.45 -25.65
C GLN A 66 -3.42 -19.94 -25.44
N GLY A 67 -4.11 -20.31 -24.36
CA GLY A 67 -4.53 -21.69 -24.11
C GLY A 67 -5.54 -22.23 -25.13
N SER A 68 -6.24 -21.36 -25.85
CA SER A 68 -7.30 -21.73 -26.81
C SER A 68 -6.85 -21.74 -28.27
N SER A 69 -5.68 -21.18 -28.61
CA SER A 69 -5.20 -21.07 -29.99
C SER A 69 -3.72 -21.44 -30.10
N ALA A 70 -3.44 -22.61 -30.70
CA ALA A 70 -2.09 -23.19 -30.83
C ALA A 70 -1.08 -22.28 -31.59
N VAL A 71 -1.57 -21.25 -32.28
CA VAL A 71 -0.78 -20.31 -33.11
C VAL A 71 -0.13 -19.18 -32.29
N LEU A 72 -0.58 -18.89 -31.06
CA LEU A 72 0.03 -17.86 -30.19
C LEU A 72 1.10 -18.41 -29.21
N SER A 73 1.41 -19.70 -29.29
CA SER A 73 2.34 -20.41 -28.38
C SER A 73 3.80 -19.90 -28.39
N THR A 74 4.15 -18.98 -29.29
CA THR A 74 5.49 -18.39 -29.41
C THR A 74 5.70 -17.11 -28.60
N ILE A 75 4.63 -16.50 -28.05
CA ILE A 75 4.77 -15.33 -27.18
C ILE A 75 4.72 -15.79 -25.72
N THR A 76 5.87 -16.17 -25.17
CA THR A 76 6.06 -16.35 -23.73
C THR A 76 5.86 -15.01 -23.02
N MET A 77 4.61 -14.76 -22.62
CA MET A 77 4.28 -13.55 -21.88
C MET A 77 4.97 -13.64 -20.50
N PRO A 78 5.80 -12.67 -20.09
CA PRO A 78 6.56 -12.74 -18.84
C PRO A 78 5.65 -12.43 -17.65
N THR A 79 4.74 -13.34 -17.35
CA THR A 79 3.78 -13.24 -16.25
C THR A 79 4.48 -13.20 -14.89
N GLU A 80 5.58 -13.96 -14.72
CA GLU A 80 6.35 -13.99 -13.47
C GLU A 80 7.14 -12.71 -13.20
N SER A 81 7.87 -12.19 -14.20
CA SER A 81 8.61 -10.93 -14.05
C SER A 81 7.67 -9.76 -13.72
N LEU A 82 6.46 -9.78 -14.27
CA LEU A 82 5.49 -8.72 -14.03
C LEU A 82 4.80 -8.86 -12.67
N LYS A 83 4.52 -10.09 -12.20
CA LYS A 83 4.09 -10.34 -10.82
C LYS A 83 5.12 -9.80 -9.83
N MET A 84 6.41 -10.08 -10.07
CA MET A 84 7.52 -9.58 -9.27
C MET A 84 7.61 -8.04 -9.28
N ALA A 85 7.48 -7.42 -10.47
CA ALA A 85 7.47 -5.96 -10.59
C ALA A 85 6.28 -5.32 -9.85
N THR A 86 5.09 -5.91 -9.97
CA THR A 86 3.87 -5.47 -9.28
C THR A 86 4.03 -5.61 -7.76
N ALA A 87 4.61 -6.72 -7.29
CA ALA A 87 4.90 -6.92 -5.87
C ALA A 87 5.86 -5.85 -5.35
N LEU A 88 6.96 -5.56 -6.06
CA LEU A 88 7.91 -4.52 -5.68
C LEU A 88 7.27 -3.12 -5.60
N ILE A 89 6.43 -2.78 -6.58
CA ILE A 89 5.74 -1.48 -6.61
C ILE A 89 4.73 -1.36 -5.47
N THR A 90 4.00 -2.44 -5.15
CA THR A 90 2.99 -2.42 -4.08
C THR A 90 3.62 -2.34 -2.69
N ILE A 91 4.71 -3.07 -2.42
CA ILE A 91 5.39 -3.06 -1.12
C ILE A 91 6.35 -1.87 -0.94
N GLY A 92 6.83 -1.26 -2.02
CA GLY A 92 7.85 -0.22 -2.01
C GLY A 92 7.61 0.91 -1.00
N PRO A 93 6.44 1.57 -0.97
CA PRO A 93 6.16 2.65 -0.03
C PRO A 93 6.12 2.18 1.43
N ILE A 94 5.68 0.94 1.67
CA ILE A 94 5.62 0.36 3.02
C ILE A 94 7.03 0.20 3.57
N ILE A 95 7.96 -0.26 2.73
CA ILE A 95 9.37 -0.41 3.08
C ILE A 95 10.00 0.95 3.40
N LEU A 96 9.67 2.00 2.63
CA LEU A 96 10.17 3.35 2.89
C LEU A 96 9.60 3.97 4.17
N LEU A 97 8.35 3.65 4.52
CA LEU A 97 7.71 4.09 5.76
C LEU A 97 8.20 3.33 7.00
N TYR A 98 8.61 2.07 6.84
CA TYR A 98 9.07 1.21 7.91
C TYR A 98 10.14 1.83 8.83
N PRO A 99 11.26 2.40 8.34
CA PRO A 99 12.28 3.01 9.22
C PRO A 99 11.74 4.22 10.01
N TYR A 100 10.81 4.97 9.42
CA TYR A 100 10.16 6.09 10.10
C TYR A 100 9.23 5.63 11.22
N LEU A 101 8.60 4.48 11.07
CA LEU A 101 7.64 3.92 12.04
C LEU A 101 8.34 3.12 13.13
N GLN A 102 9.42 2.41 12.79
CA GLN A 102 10.23 1.62 13.70
C GLN A 102 10.65 2.42 14.94
N ARG A 103 11.04 3.70 14.78
CA ARG A 103 11.44 4.56 15.91
C ARG A 103 10.33 4.84 16.93
N TYR A 104 9.06 4.82 16.51
CA TYR A 104 7.91 5.06 17.41
C TYR A 104 7.51 3.77 18.14
N PHE A 105 7.56 2.63 17.44
CA PHE A 105 7.29 1.33 18.05
C PHE A 105 8.37 0.91 19.05
N VAL A 106 9.65 1.12 18.74
CA VAL A 106 10.77 0.79 19.65
C VAL A 106 10.70 1.63 20.92
N LYS A 107 10.37 2.93 20.83
CA LYS A 107 10.19 3.80 22.01
C LYS A 107 8.99 3.41 22.87
N GLY A 108 7.87 3.02 22.26
CA GLY A 108 6.67 2.57 22.98
C GLY A 108 6.85 1.23 23.69
N LEU A 109 7.50 0.25 23.05
CA LEU A 109 7.83 -1.05 23.64
C LEU A 109 8.86 -0.93 24.78
N MET A 110 9.90 -0.10 24.59
CA MET A 110 10.91 0.14 25.63
C MET A 110 10.29 0.71 26.91
N ILE A 111 9.37 1.69 26.80
CA ILE A 111 8.66 2.27 27.95
C ILE A 111 7.81 1.26 28.74
N GLY A 112 7.23 0.26 28.07
CA GLY A 112 6.50 -0.82 28.74
C GLY A 112 7.41 -1.85 29.42
N SER A 113 8.65 -2.03 28.92
CA SER A 113 9.60 -3.03 29.41
C SER A 113 10.45 -2.56 30.58
N VAL A 114 10.69 -1.25 30.76
CA VAL A 114 11.48 -0.74 31.91
C VAL A 114 10.67 -0.62 33.20
N LYS A 115 9.38 -0.97 33.15
CA LYS A 115 8.49 -0.96 34.33
C LYS A 115 8.26 -2.36 34.93
N GLY A 116 9.03 -3.35 34.47
CA GLY A 116 9.20 -4.66 35.09
C GLY A 116 10.50 -4.73 35.86
#